data_AF-A0A5C7T440-F1
#
_entry.id   AF-A0A5C7T440-F1
#
_cell.length_a   1.000
_cell.length_b   1.000
_cell.length_c   1.000
_cell.angle_alpha   90.00
_cell.angle_beta   90.00
_cell.angle_gamma   90.00
#
_symmetry.space_group_name_H-M   'P 1'
#
loop_
_entity.id
_entity.type
_entity.pdbx_description
1 polymer ?
#
loop_
_entity_poly.entity_id
_entity_poly.type
_entity_poly.pdbx_seq_one_letter_code
_entity_poly.pdbx_strand_id
1 'polypeptide(L)'
;MLFLFSTANGDRLDDARLSHQSGISLIMVLIMIAIIGVVSASAIRSALSNDQATNSIRVQNLARQYAEAALRYCEGQLQAEDSVRTPTLREGVLVQQQFDAIAGNSQGWAQANTWTDAVGSGGVANSRTVVPSSVVSSDASSTLPARMPECVAEKQYLTAGNADPDNAYVVTARGFSPDYESNNDGTTKSGSVVWLQSTISLR
;
A
#
# COMPACT_ATOMS: atom_id res chain seq x y z
N MET A 1 -43.83 18.20 -12.00
CA MET A 1 -45.00 17.29 -12.14
C MET A 1 -45.90 17.56 -10.95
N LEU A 2 -46.87 18.47 -11.14
CA LEU A 2 -47.87 18.88 -10.16
C LEU A 2 -48.87 17.74 -9.92
N PHE A 3 -49.18 17.42 -8.68
CA PHE A 3 -50.40 16.66 -8.34
C PHE A 3 -51.30 17.52 -7.46
N LEU A 4 -52.50 17.76 -7.99
CA LEU A 4 -53.61 18.53 -7.43
C LEU A 4 -54.21 17.85 -6.19
N PHE A 5 -54.43 18.63 -5.14
CA PHE A 5 -55.29 18.27 -4.01
C PHE A 5 -56.75 18.46 -4.42
N SER A 6 -57.52 17.37 -4.50
CA SER A 6 -58.98 17.40 -4.61
C SER A 6 -59.57 17.01 -3.27
N THR A 7 -60.30 17.93 -2.65
CA THR A 7 -61.07 17.72 -1.43
C THR A 7 -62.37 16.96 -1.76
N ALA A 8 -62.64 15.88 -1.05
CA ALA A 8 -63.97 15.27 -1.01
C ALA A 8 -64.33 14.99 0.45
N ASN A 9 -65.26 15.80 0.92
CA ASN A 9 -65.96 15.76 2.19
C ASN A 9 -66.96 14.59 2.13
N GLY A 10 -66.92 13.67 3.09
CA GLY A 10 -67.79 12.49 3.15
C GLY A 10 -67.98 11.98 4.57
N ASP A 11 -69.06 12.45 5.21
CA ASP A 11 -69.96 11.72 6.11
C ASP A 11 -69.40 10.81 7.22
N ARG A 12 -69.10 11.49 8.32
CA ARG A 12 -69.56 11.28 9.72
C ARG A 12 -70.65 10.21 9.98
N LEU A 13 -70.36 8.91 9.91
CA LEU A 13 -71.17 7.84 10.54
C LEU A 13 -70.38 6.54 10.88
N ASP A 14 -69.17 6.61 11.49
CA ASP A 14 -68.39 5.38 11.83
C ASP A 14 -67.66 5.42 13.21
N ASP A 15 -68.09 6.22 14.18
CA ASP A 15 -67.30 6.46 15.40
C ASP A 15 -67.31 5.36 16.49
N ALA A 16 -68.09 4.28 16.35
CA ALA A 16 -68.18 3.23 17.38
C ALA A 16 -67.43 1.93 17.07
N ARG A 17 -66.86 1.77 15.87
CA ARG A 17 -66.04 0.59 15.49
C ARG A 17 -64.54 0.88 15.34
N LEU A 18 -64.12 2.13 15.54
CA LEU A 18 -62.75 2.61 15.27
C LEU A 18 -61.71 2.28 16.37
N SER A 19 -62.11 1.88 17.59
CA SER A 19 -61.13 1.65 18.68
C SER A 19 -60.39 0.31 18.63
N HIS A 20 -60.95 -0.70 17.95
CA HIS A 20 -60.28 -2.01 17.75
C HIS A 20 -59.43 -2.07 16.47
N GLN A 21 -59.61 -1.12 15.56
CA GLN A 21 -58.94 -1.07 14.26
C GLN A 21 -57.69 -0.16 14.27
N SER A 22 -57.60 0.73 15.25
CA SER A 22 -56.50 1.70 15.43
C SER A 22 -55.22 1.08 16.01
N GLY A 23 -55.31 -0.04 16.74
CA GLY A 23 -54.14 -0.77 17.26
C GLY A 23 -53.32 -1.48 16.17
N ILE A 24 -54.00 -2.01 15.14
CA ILE A 24 -53.35 -2.74 14.03
C ILE A 24 -52.59 -1.78 13.10
N SER A 25 -53.11 -0.56 12.88
CA SER A 25 -52.44 0.46 12.06
C SER A 25 -51.09 0.88 12.65
N LEU A 26 -51.01 1.08 13.96
CA LEU A 26 -49.76 1.44 14.64
C LEU A 26 -48.72 0.32 14.57
N ILE A 27 -49.14 -0.94 14.74
CA ILE A 27 -48.27 -2.11 14.61
C ILE A 27 -47.71 -2.21 13.18
N MET A 28 -48.56 -2.01 12.17
CA MET A 28 -48.12 -2.05 10.76
C MET A 28 -47.12 -0.94 10.44
N VAL A 29 -47.35 0.29 10.91
CA VAL A 29 -46.41 1.40 10.72
C VAL A 29 -45.07 1.11 11.41
N LEU A 30 -45.09 0.57 12.63
CA LEU A 30 -43.87 0.22 13.36
C LEU A 30 -43.06 -0.85 12.63
N ILE A 31 -43.73 -1.87 12.08
CA ILE A 31 -43.09 -2.91 11.26
C ILE A 31 -42.49 -2.30 9.99
N MET A 32 -43.21 -1.42 9.29
CA MET A 32 -42.70 -0.77 8.09
C MET A 32 -41.46 0.10 8.38
N ILE A 33 -41.49 0.87 9.46
CA ILE A 33 -40.34 1.66 9.91
C ILE A 33 -39.17 0.75 10.27
N ALA A 34 -39.42 -0.37 10.95
CA ALA A 34 -38.37 -1.33 11.31
C ALA A 34 -37.70 -1.94 10.07
N ILE A 35 -38.48 -2.37 9.07
CA ILE A 35 -37.94 -2.95 7.82
C ILE A 35 -37.09 -1.92 7.07
N ILE A 36 -37.60 -0.69 6.89
CA ILE A 36 -36.86 0.38 6.20
C ILE A 36 -35.57 0.75 6.96
N GLY A 37 -35.63 0.76 8.29
CA GLY A 37 -34.47 1.01 9.16
C GLY A 37 -33.36 -0.02 8.97
N VAL A 38 -33.72 -1.31 8.94
CA VAL A 38 -32.75 -2.40 8.72
C VAL A 38 -32.14 -2.33 7.33
N VAL A 39 -32.94 -2.10 6.29
CA VAL A 39 -32.44 -1.98 4.91
C VAL A 39 -31.49 -0.79 4.78
N SER A 40 -31.85 0.37 5.31
CA SER A 40 -31.00 1.58 5.26
C SER A 40 -29.69 1.38 6.02
N ALA A 41 -29.72 0.75 7.19
CA ALA A 41 -28.52 0.46 7.97
C ALA A 41 -27.57 -0.50 7.22
N SER A 42 -28.11 -1.49 6.51
CA SER A 42 -27.30 -2.42 5.70
C SER A 42 -26.62 -1.70 4.53
N ALA A 43 -27.33 -0.83 3.82
CA ALA A 43 -26.79 -0.08 2.69
C ALA A 43 -25.64 0.86 3.10
N ILE A 44 -25.78 1.57 4.23
CA ILE A 44 -24.73 2.45 4.74
C ILE A 44 -23.46 1.67 5.09
N ARG A 45 -23.60 0.53 5.79
CA ARG A 45 -22.44 -0.31 6.13
C ARG A 45 -21.74 -0.84 4.88
N SER A 46 -22.49 -1.25 3.87
CA SER A 46 -21.93 -1.70 2.59
C SER A 46 -21.18 -0.57 1.87
N ALA A 47 -21.73 0.65 1.85
CA ALA A 47 -21.05 1.81 1.26
C ALA A 47 -19.73 2.11 1.99
N LEU A 48 -19.75 2.17 3.33
CA LEU A 48 -18.55 2.41 4.14
C LEU A 48 -17.47 1.33 3.92
N SER A 49 -17.87 0.07 3.81
CA SER A 49 -16.95 -1.04 3.52
C SER A 49 -16.29 -0.88 2.15
N ASN A 50 -17.07 -0.47 1.14
CA ASN A 50 -16.56 -0.25 -0.22
C ASN A 50 -15.63 0.97 -0.29
N ASP A 51 -15.93 2.04 0.45
CA ASP A 51 -15.10 3.23 0.53
C ASP A 51 -13.73 2.92 1.16
N GLN A 52 -13.73 2.15 2.27
CA GLN A 52 -12.49 1.71 2.92
C GLN A 52 -11.65 0.80 2.03
N ALA A 53 -12.28 -0.13 1.31
CA ALA A 53 -11.61 -1.00 0.36
C ALA A 53 -11.00 -0.19 -0.79
N THR A 54 -11.77 0.73 -1.37
CA THR A 54 -11.33 1.59 -2.48
C THR A 54 -10.18 2.49 -2.06
N ASN A 55 -10.25 3.08 -0.87
CA ASN A 55 -9.16 3.91 -0.35
C ASN A 55 -7.88 3.09 -0.13
N SER A 56 -7.99 1.90 0.48
CA SER A 56 -6.83 1.02 0.69
C SER A 56 -6.15 0.64 -0.63
N ILE A 57 -6.93 0.33 -1.66
CA ILE A 57 -6.41 0.02 -3.00
C ILE A 57 -5.70 1.24 -3.60
N ARG A 58 -6.29 2.44 -3.49
CA ARG A 58 -5.68 3.67 -4.00
C ARG A 58 -4.33 3.96 -3.32
N VAL A 59 -4.27 3.83 -2.00
CA VAL A 59 -3.06 4.03 -1.19
C VAL A 59 -1.98 3.00 -1.56
N GLN A 60 -2.36 1.74 -1.72
CA GLN A 60 -1.45 0.67 -2.12
C GLN A 60 -0.91 0.85 -3.55
N ASN A 61 -1.76 1.25 -4.50
CA ASN A 61 -1.35 1.51 -5.87
C ASN A 61 -0.34 2.65 -5.97
N LEU A 62 -0.48 3.68 -5.13
CA LEU A 62 0.47 4.78 -5.07
C LEU A 62 1.81 4.35 -4.46
N ALA A 63 1.78 3.62 -3.36
CA ALA A 63 2.99 3.03 -2.77
C ALA A 63 3.71 2.11 -3.77
N ARG A 64 2.96 1.33 -4.56
CA ARG A 64 3.51 0.48 -5.62
C ARG A 64 4.20 1.30 -6.72
N GLN A 65 3.59 2.38 -7.19
CA GLN A 65 4.22 3.25 -8.19
C GLN A 65 5.56 3.81 -7.70
N TYR A 66 5.62 4.21 -6.44
CA TYR A 66 6.88 4.67 -5.83
C TYR A 66 7.91 3.54 -5.69
N ALA A 67 7.48 2.32 -5.34
CA ALA A 67 8.37 1.16 -5.29
C ALA A 67 8.94 0.82 -6.68
N GLU A 68 8.11 0.88 -7.73
CA GLU A 68 8.54 0.64 -9.12
C GLU A 68 9.52 1.73 -9.60
N ALA A 69 9.30 2.99 -9.22
CA ALA A 69 10.23 4.08 -9.50
C ALA A 69 11.59 3.86 -8.81
N ALA A 70 11.58 3.46 -7.54
CA ALA A 70 12.79 3.11 -6.80
C ALA A 70 13.56 1.96 -7.46
N LEU A 71 12.83 0.90 -7.82
CA LEU A 71 13.42 -0.28 -8.46
C LEU A 71 14.13 0.10 -9.77
N ARG A 72 13.41 0.81 -10.66
CA ARG A 72 13.97 1.26 -11.95
C ARG A 72 15.18 2.17 -11.78
N TYR A 73 15.15 3.07 -10.79
CA TYR A 73 16.29 3.94 -10.51
C TYR A 73 17.53 3.13 -10.13
N CYS A 74 17.38 2.15 -9.23
CA CYS A 74 18.52 1.39 -8.73
C CYS A 74 19.04 0.37 -9.75
N GLU A 75 18.15 -0.24 -10.54
CA GLU A 75 18.55 -1.04 -11.70
C GLU A 75 19.32 -0.22 -12.74
N GLY A 76 18.84 0.99 -13.06
CA GLY A 76 19.54 1.90 -13.98
C GLY A 76 20.92 2.31 -13.47
N GLN A 77 21.06 2.54 -12.16
CA GLN A 77 22.35 2.82 -11.53
C GLN A 77 23.27 1.59 -11.56
N LEU A 78 22.77 0.37 -11.36
CA LEU A 78 23.58 -0.84 -11.45
C LEU A 78 24.02 -1.16 -12.89
N GLN A 79 23.28 -0.74 -13.89
CA GLN A 79 23.68 -0.86 -15.30
C GLN A 79 24.70 0.21 -15.74
N ALA A 80 24.76 1.34 -15.04
CA ALA A 80 25.74 2.39 -15.30
C ALA A 80 27.16 1.98 -14.88
N GLU A 81 28.16 2.68 -15.40
CA GLU A 81 29.56 2.51 -15.01
C GLU A 81 29.79 2.94 -13.55
N ASP A 82 30.62 2.20 -12.81
CA ASP A 82 30.84 2.39 -11.36
C ASP A 82 31.21 3.84 -10.97
N SER A 83 31.94 4.54 -11.85
CA SER A 83 32.36 5.93 -11.66
C SER A 83 31.18 6.92 -11.63
N VAL A 84 30.08 6.62 -12.33
CA VAL A 84 28.86 7.44 -12.45
C VAL A 84 27.79 7.02 -11.43
N ARG A 85 27.90 5.81 -10.86
CA ARG A 85 26.92 5.29 -9.90
C ARG A 85 26.81 6.16 -8.66
N THR A 86 25.59 6.18 -8.11
CA THR A 86 25.34 6.69 -6.76
C THR A 86 26.28 6.00 -5.77
N PRO A 87 26.93 6.73 -4.84
CA PRO A 87 27.98 6.17 -3.96
C PRO A 87 27.59 4.89 -3.21
N THR A 88 26.32 4.76 -2.83
CA THR A 88 25.76 3.59 -2.13
C THR A 88 25.63 2.34 -3.01
N LEU A 89 25.58 2.49 -4.34
CA LEU A 89 25.43 1.39 -5.31
C LEU A 89 26.73 1.07 -6.06
N ARG A 90 27.86 1.58 -5.58
CA ARG A 90 29.18 1.25 -6.14
C ARG A 90 29.62 -0.13 -5.72
N GLU A 91 30.36 -0.82 -6.57
CA GLU A 91 30.76 -2.22 -6.35
C GLU A 91 31.50 -2.42 -5.02
N GLY A 92 32.29 -1.44 -4.57
CA GLY A 92 32.99 -1.48 -3.28
C GLY A 92 32.10 -1.35 -2.04
N VAL A 93 30.83 -0.97 -2.21
CA VAL A 93 29.85 -0.83 -1.12
C VAL A 93 28.86 -2.00 -1.10
N LEU A 94 28.65 -2.66 -2.24
CA LEU A 94 27.76 -3.80 -2.37
C LEU A 94 28.32 -4.99 -1.58
N VAL A 95 27.54 -5.44 -0.59
CA VAL A 95 27.91 -6.62 0.18
C VAL A 95 27.56 -7.87 -0.60
N GLN A 96 28.52 -8.80 -0.66
CA GLN A 96 28.35 -10.10 -1.27
C GLN A 96 27.76 -11.08 -0.23
N GLN A 97 26.61 -11.65 -0.55
CA GLN A 97 25.89 -12.62 0.27
C GLN A 97 25.92 -14.00 -0.40
N GLN A 98 26.13 -15.05 0.39
CA GLN A 98 26.02 -16.42 -0.08
C GLN A 98 24.55 -16.82 -0.08
N PHE A 99 23.99 -17.07 -1.27
CA PHE A 99 22.69 -17.71 -1.35
C PHE A 99 22.87 -19.23 -1.14
N ASP A 100 22.61 -19.69 0.07
CA ASP A 100 22.56 -21.12 0.38
C ASP A 100 21.10 -21.51 0.63
N ALA A 101 20.48 -22.12 -0.39
CA ALA A 101 19.11 -22.60 -0.35
C ALA A 101 18.89 -23.72 0.70
N ILE A 102 19.96 -24.34 1.19
CA ILE A 102 19.94 -25.47 2.14
C ILE A 102 20.17 -24.98 3.57
N ALA A 103 21.06 -23.99 3.77
CA ALA A 103 21.37 -23.43 5.08
C ALA A 103 20.41 -22.33 5.57
N GLY A 104 19.52 -21.83 4.70
CA GLY A 104 18.54 -20.80 5.09
C GLY A 104 19.16 -19.46 5.47
N ASN A 105 20.34 -19.13 4.92
CA ASN A 105 20.97 -17.84 5.16
C ASN A 105 20.00 -16.70 4.82
N SER A 106 19.75 -15.81 5.79
CA SER A 106 18.84 -14.69 5.61
C SER A 106 19.43 -13.72 4.60
N GLN A 107 18.73 -13.49 3.50
CA GLN A 107 19.05 -12.41 2.56
C GLN A 107 19.14 -11.10 3.34
N GLY A 108 20.17 -10.27 3.10
CA GLY A 108 20.42 -9.11 3.95
C GLY A 108 19.29 -8.09 3.85
N TRP A 109 18.60 -8.01 2.70
CA TRP A 109 17.39 -7.21 2.55
C TRP A 109 16.25 -7.65 3.48
N ALA A 110 16.17 -8.93 3.87
CA ALA A 110 15.10 -9.43 4.74
C ALA A 110 15.33 -9.07 6.22
N GLN A 111 16.53 -8.61 6.56
CA GLN A 111 16.86 -8.15 7.91
C GLN A 111 16.32 -6.73 8.14
N ALA A 112 15.66 -6.51 9.27
CA ALA A 112 15.06 -5.21 9.59
C ALA A 112 16.12 -4.09 9.73
N ASN A 113 17.30 -4.44 10.25
CA ASN A 113 18.44 -3.53 10.45
C ASN A 113 18.90 -2.85 9.15
N THR A 114 18.84 -3.55 8.00
CA THR A 114 19.14 -3.00 6.67
C THR A 114 18.34 -1.73 6.38
N TRP A 115 17.13 -1.63 6.92
CA TRP A 115 16.16 -0.58 6.63
C TRP A 115 16.01 0.47 7.74
N THR A 116 16.57 0.22 8.92
CA THR A 116 16.54 1.12 10.08
C THR A 116 17.90 1.75 10.37
N ASP A 117 18.99 1.03 10.15
CA ASP A 117 20.31 1.47 10.55
C ASP A 117 20.82 2.60 9.65
N ALA A 118 21.76 3.42 10.11
CA ALA A 118 22.31 4.47 9.26
C ALA A 118 23.08 3.87 8.06
N VAL A 119 23.02 4.52 6.90
CA VAL A 119 23.89 4.15 5.77
C VAL A 119 25.35 4.29 6.24
N GLY A 120 26.17 3.25 6.07
CA GLY A 120 27.55 3.20 6.59
C GLY A 120 27.71 2.39 7.89
N SER A 121 26.63 1.85 8.46
CA SER A 121 26.65 0.99 9.65
C SER A 121 27.22 -0.42 9.40
N GLY A 122 27.47 -0.80 8.14
CA GLY A 122 27.97 -2.12 7.76
C GLY A 122 26.89 -3.00 7.13
N GLY A 123 27.30 -4.09 6.49
CA GLY A 123 26.38 -5.03 5.87
C GLY A 123 25.56 -4.43 4.72
N VAL A 124 24.38 -5.02 4.47
CA VAL A 124 23.50 -4.64 3.36
C VAL A 124 22.85 -3.26 3.56
N ALA A 125 22.86 -2.71 4.78
CA ALA A 125 22.42 -1.34 5.05
C ALA A 125 23.25 -0.28 4.30
N ASN A 126 24.50 -0.59 3.94
CA ASN A 126 25.38 0.33 3.22
C ASN A 126 24.94 0.61 1.78
N SER A 127 24.27 -0.35 1.14
CA SER A 127 23.74 -0.19 -0.21
C SER A 127 22.36 0.44 -0.24
N ARG A 128 21.80 0.79 0.93
CA ARG A 128 20.51 1.48 1.02
C ARG A 128 20.62 2.86 0.39
N THR A 129 19.82 3.07 -0.64
CA THR A 129 19.79 4.28 -1.43
C THR A 129 18.40 4.89 -1.36
N VAL A 130 18.33 6.14 -0.92
CA VAL A 130 17.10 6.93 -0.98
C VAL A 130 17.00 7.52 -2.38
N VAL A 131 15.85 7.32 -3.04
CA VAL A 131 15.66 7.83 -4.40
C VAL A 131 15.62 9.36 -4.38
N PRO A 132 16.35 10.05 -5.28
CA PRO A 132 16.31 11.50 -5.37
C PRO A 132 14.90 12.02 -5.68
N SER A 133 14.57 13.20 -5.15
CA SER A 133 13.28 13.86 -5.41
C SER A 133 13.02 14.06 -6.91
N SER A 134 14.05 14.29 -7.73
CA SER A 134 13.95 14.48 -9.17
C SER A 134 13.38 13.28 -9.95
N VAL A 135 13.45 12.08 -9.38
CA VAL A 135 12.91 10.86 -9.99
C VAL A 135 11.44 10.64 -9.60
N VAL A 136 11.03 11.22 -8.47
CA VAL A 136 9.69 11.03 -7.87
C VAL A 136 8.78 12.21 -8.20
N SER A 137 9.31 13.43 -8.28
CA SER A 137 8.60 14.63 -8.71
C SER A 137 8.66 14.75 -10.22
N SER A 138 7.55 15.16 -10.84
CA SER A 138 7.50 15.58 -12.23
C SER A 138 6.91 16.99 -12.31
N ASP A 139 7.10 17.69 -13.42
CA ASP A 139 6.51 19.03 -13.61
C ASP A 139 4.97 19.04 -13.46
N ALA A 140 4.33 17.89 -13.66
CA ALA A 140 2.90 17.69 -13.49
C ALA A 140 2.46 17.38 -12.04
N SER A 141 3.39 17.05 -11.13
CA SER A 141 3.11 16.72 -9.73
C SER A 141 4.31 16.99 -8.84
N SER A 142 4.26 18.10 -8.10
CA SER A 142 5.27 18.52 -7.12
C SER A 142 5.03 17.94 -5.72
N THR A 143 3.98 17.15 -5.53
CA THR A 143 3.68 16.54 -4.22
C THR A 143 4.65 15.42 -3.93
N LEU A 144 5.58 15.68 -3.02
CA LEU A 144 6.53 14.69 -2.51
C LEU A 144 5.87 13.86 -1.40
N PRO A 145 6.11 12.54 -1.35
CA PRO A 145 5.65 11.72 -0.25
C PRO A 145 6.39 12.11 1.05
N ALA A 146 5.71 11.96 2.20
CA ALA A 146 6.31 12.22 3.52
C ALA A 146 7.58 11.39 3.76
N ARG A 147 7.65 10.21 3.17
CA ARG A 147 8.85 9.37 3.11
C ARG A 147 9.19 9.01 1.68
N MET A 148 10.43 9.28 1.29
CA MET A 148 10.95 8.94 -0.02
C MET A 148 11.04 7.42 -0.21
N PRO A 149 10.82 6.91 -1.43
CA PRO A 149 11.08 5.51 -1.71
C PRO A 149 12.56 5.22 -1.60
N GLU A 150 12.87 3.98 -1.25
CA GLU A 150 14.23 3.54 -1.02
C GLU A 150 14.46 2.18 -1.67
N CYS A 151 15.71 1.89 -2.01
CA CYS A 151 16.11 0.60 -2.51
C CYS A 151 17.39 0.13 -1.83
N VAL A 152 17.63 -1.17 -1.90
CA VAL A 152 18.82 -1.85 -1.42
C VAL A 152 19.25 -2.81 -2.51
N ALA A 153 20.55 -2.88 -2.77
CA ALA A 153 21.13 -3.84 -3.70
C ALA A 153 22.13 -4.74 -2.97
N GLU A 154 22.02 -6.04 -3.17
CA GLU A 154 22.98 -7.02 -2.67
C GLU A 154 23.46 -7.91 -3.80
N LYS A 155 24.71 -8.37 -3.71
CA LYS A 155 25.31 -9.26 -4.68
C LYS A 155 25.20 -10.70 -4.17
N GLN A 156 24.56 -11.57 -4.92
CA GLN A 156 24.44 -12.98 -4.62
C GLN A 156 25.29 -13.79 -5.61
N TYR A 157 26.06 -14.72 -5.09
CA TYR A 157 26.75 -15.71 -5.93
C TYR A 157 25.96 -17.02 -5.89
N LEU A 158 25.71 -17.58 -7.06
CA LEU A 158 25.07 -18.88 -7.21
C LEU A 158 26.18 -19.93 -7.29
N THR A 159 26.47 -20.61 -6.18
CA THR A 159 27.35 -21.78 -6.18
C THR A 159 26.59 -23.01 -6.72
N ALA A 160 26.22 -22.97 -8.00
CA ALA A 160 25.74 -24.14 -8.71
C ALA A 160 26.95 -24.88 -9.31
N GLY A 161 27.41 -25.92 -8.62
CA GLY A 161 28.40 -26.93 -9.07
C GLY A 161 29.35 -26.57 -10.21
N ASN A 162 30.62 -26.29 -9.88
CA ASN A 162 31.80 -26.31 -10.78
C ASN A 162 31.74 -25.50 -12.09
N ALA A 163 30.95 -24.44 -12.19
CA ALA A 163 31.07 -23.44 -13.24
C ALA A 163 31.16 -22.03 -12.63
N ASP A 164 31.83 -21.11 -13.33
CA ASP A 164 32.14 -19.74 -12.89
C ASP A 164 30.99 -19.09 -12.09
N PRO A 165 31.29 -18.37 -11.00
CA PRO A 165 30.27 -17.71 -10.19
C PRO A 165 29.61 -16.59 -11.00
N ASP A 166 28.47 -16.89 -11.63
CA ASP A 166 27.59 -15.85 -12.16
C ASP A 166 27.09 -15.02 -10.98
N ASN A 167 27.40 -13.72 -11.03
CA ASN A 167 26.94 -12.76 -10.04
C ASN A 167 25.52 -12.33 -10.38
N ALA A 168 24.59 -12.61 -9.48
CA ALA A 168 23.24 -12.08 -9.53
C ALA A 168 23.13 -10.91 -8.55
N TYR A 169 22.61 -9.78 -9.00
CA TYR A 169 22.30 -8.66 -8.12
C TYR A 169 20.83 -8.73 -7.76
N VAL A 170 20.54 -8.81 -6.45
CA VAL A 170 19.18 -8.73 -5.93
C VAL A 170 18.93 -7.31 -5.49
N VAL A 171 17.96 -6.66 -6.14
CA VAL A 171 17.54 -5.30 -5.83
C VAL A 171 16.17 -5.38 -5.17
N THR A 172 16.09 -4.89 -3.95
CA THR A 172 14.84 -4.79 -3.20
C THR A 172 14.48 -3.32 -3.04
N ALA A 173 13.28 -2.95 -3.45
CA ALA A 173 12.75 -1.60 -3.39
C ALA A 173 11.53 -1.54 -2.44
N ARG A 174 11.44 -0.45 -1.69
CA ARG A 174 10.29 -0.12 -0.84
C ARG A 174 9.68 1.20 -1.25
N GLY A 175 8.37 1.17 -1.50
CA GLY A 175 7.56 2.36 -1.74
C GLY A 175 6.63 2.61 -0.57
N PHE A 176 6.49 3.89 -0.22
CA PHE A 176 5.68 4.34 0.91
C PHE A 176 4.47 5.11 0.40
N SER A 177 3.31 4.90 1.01
CA SER A 177 2.18 5.75 0.75
C SER A 177 2.38 7.17 1.33
N PRO A 178 1.69 8.20 0.83
CA PRO A 178 1.85 9.58 1.32
C PRO A 178 1.50 9.77 2.79
N ASP A 179 0.61 8.93 3.32
CA ASP A 179 0.15 8.87 4.70
C ASP A 179 0.97 7.90 5.57
N TYR A 180 2.13 7.46 5.07
CA TYR A 180 3.02 6.58 5.81
C TYR A 180 3.61 7.27 7.04
N GLU A 181 3.40 6.66 8.21
CA GLU A 181 4.06 7.02 9.45
C GLU A 181 4.76 5.78 10.02
N SER A 182 5.99 5.96 10.50
CA SER A 182 6.72 4.95 11.26
C SER A 182 6.72 5.27 12.76
N ASN A 183 6.68 4.25 13.60
CA ASN A 183 7.02 4.37 15.02
C ASN A 183 8.54 4.60 15.18
N ASN A 184 8.96 4.98 16.39
CA ASN A 184 10.39 5.12 16.74
C ASN A 184 11.19 3.83 16.54
N ASP A 185 10.52 2.67 16.55
CA ASP A 185 11.11 1.34 16.34
C ASP A 185 11.19 0.95 14.84
N GLY A 186 10.83 1.84 13.91
CA GLY A 186 10.85 1.59 12.47
C GLY A 186 9.66 0.76 11.95
N THR A 187 8.74 0.36 12.81
CA THR A 187 7.49 -0.33 12.43
C THR A 187 6.46 0.64 11.84
N THR A 188 5.65 0.17 10.89
CA THR A 188 4.58 0.96 10.27
C THR A 188 3.48 1.25 11.30
N LYS A 189 3.23 2.52 11.57
CA LYS A 189 2.15 3.00 12.45
C LYS A 189 0.87 3.26 11.66
N SER A 190 1.01 3.90 10.49
CA SER A 190 -0.09 4.24 9.58
C SER A 190 0.40 4.21 8.13
N GLY A 191 -0.52 4.04 7.19
CA GLY A 191 -0.25 3.98 5.76
C GLY A 191 0.12 2.57 5.26
N SER A 192 0.76 2.52 4.10
CA SER A 192 1.10 1.29 3.39
C SER A 192 2.57 1.30 2.94
N VAL A 193 3.20 0.14 3.00
CA VAL A 193 4.53 -0.12 2.44
C VAL A 193 4.42 -1.26 1.45
N VAL A 194 4.89 -1.03 0.23
CA VAL A 194 4.96 -2.05 -0.82
C VAL A 194 6.42 -2.40 -1.04
N TRP A 195 6.70 -3.69 -1.05
CA TRP A 195 8.01 -4.27 -1.28
C TRP A 195 8.05 -4.90 -2.66
N LEU A 196 9.05 -4.56 -3.47
CA LEU A 196 9.30 -5.17 -4.77
C LEU A 196 10.73 -5.68 -4.79
N GLN A 197 10.93 -6.83 -5.43
CA GLN A 197 12.24 -7.44 -5.56
C GLN A 197 12.46 -7.81 -7.02
N SER A 198 13.67 -7.51 -7.50
CA SER A 198 14.16 -7.88 -8.82
C SER A 198 15.51 -8.57 -8.68
N THR A 199 15.81 -9.45 -9.62
CA THR A 199 17.11 -10.11 -9.71
C THR A 199 17.63 -9.89 -11.11
N ILE A 200 18.78 -9.21 -11.21
CA ILE A 200 19.42 -8.91 -12.48
C ILE A 200 20.79 -9.60 -12.53
N SER A 201 21.09 -10.24 -13.66
CA SER A 201 22.44 -10.74 -13.96
C SER A 201 23.07 -9.77 -14.95
N LEU A 202 24.20 -9.18 -14.57
CA LEU A 202 24.99 -8.31 -15.43
C LEU A 202 26.07 -9.18 -16.06
N ARG A 203 26.05 -9.32 -17.39
CA ARG A 203 26.97 -10.14 -18.18
C ARG A 203 27.89 -9.26 -19.01
#